data_AF-A0A061D6U7-F1
#
_entry.id   AF-A0A061D6U7-F1
#
_cell.length_a   1.000
_cell.length_b   1.000
_cell.length_c   1.000
_cell.angle_alpha   90.00
_cell.angle_beta   90.00
_cell.angle_gamma   90.00
#
_symmetry.space_group_name_H-M   'P 1'
#
loop_
_entity.id
_entity.type
_entity.pdbx_description
1 polymer ?
#
loop_
_entity_poly.entity_id
_entity_poly.type
_entity_poly.pdbx_seq_one_letter_code
_entity_poly.pdbx_strand_id
1 'polypeptide(L)'
;MENWAFIRLMSICYLVAGALLTVGIQVTLRGRVKESERKDFYVLVLLLVPLGTFCLWLLWICMYMAQMNPMISPIKHVHEPAAEAVKLPA
;
A
#
# COMPACT_ATOMS: atom_id res chain seq x y z
N MET A 1 17.06 14.64 0.81
CA MET A 1 17.40 13.57 1.78
C MET A 1 16.18 12.99 2.50
N GLU A 2 15.10 13.74 2.67
CA GLU A 2 13.87 13.27 3.36
C GLU A 2 13.19 12.05 2.71
N ASN A 3 13.17 11.95 1.37
CA ASN A 3 12.50 10.84 0.68
C ASN A 3 13.07 9.46 1.05
N TRP A 4 14.39 9.36 1.23
CA TRP A 4 15.04 8.10 1.63
C TRP A 4 14.75 7.71 3.07
N ALA A 5 14.63 8.71 3.96
CA ALA A 5 14.22 8.46 5.35
C ALA A 5 12.75 8.01 5.41
N PHE A 6 11.88 8.59 4.59
CA PHE A 6 10.48 8.20 4.47
C PHE A 6 10.31 6.76 3.98
N ILE A 7 11.03 6.35 2.92
CA ILE A 7 11.00 4.97 2.42
C ILE A 7 11.43 3.98 3.50
N ARG A 8 12.49 4.29 4.26
CA ARG A 8 13.00 3.42 5.34
C ARG A 8 11.98 3.29 6.46
N LEU A 9 11.41 4.40 6.93
CA LEU A 9 10.41 4.40 7.98
C LEU A 9 9.18 3.57 7.58
N MET A 10 8.62 3.83 6.40
CA MET A 10 7.44 3.11 5.92
C MET A 10 7.71 1.63 5.71
N SER A 11 8.88 1.27 5.17
CA SER A 11 9.28 -0.14 5.03
C SER A 11 9.37 -0.85 6.38
N ILE A 12 9.96 -0.21 7.40
CA ILE A 12 10.04 -0.78 8.75
C ILE A 12 8.64 -0.94 9.34
N CYS A 13 7.79 0.09 9.27
CA CYS A 13 6.41 0.02 9.76
C CYS A 13 5.63 -1.11 9.06
N TYR A 14 5.81 -1.29 7.75
CA TYR A 14 5.13 -2.31 6.97
C TYR A 14 5.56 -3.72 7.38
N LEU A 15 6.87 -3.94 7.57
CA LEU A 15 7.40 -5.23 8.03
C LEU A 15 6.93 -5.56 9.45
N VAL A 16 6.92 -4.58 10.36
CA VAL A 16 6.39 -4.75 11.72
C VAL A 16 4.90 -5.09 11.68
N ALA A 17 4.11 -4.39 10.87
CA ALA A 17 2.69 -4.69 10.69
C ALA A 17 2.47 -6.12 10.15
N GLY A 18 3.25 -6.56 9.16
CA GLY A 18 3.19 -7.92 8.64
C GLY A 18 3.55 -9.00 9.66
N ALA A 19 4.58 -8.75 10.48
CA ALA A 19 4.96 -9.64 11.58
C ALA A 19 3.84 -9.75 12.63
N LEU A 20 3.27 -8.61 13.04
CA LEU A 20 2.15 -8.57 13.97
C LEU A 20 0.92 -9.29 13.42
N LEU A 21 0.63 -9.13 12.13
CA LEU A 21 -0.49 -9.78 11.46
C LEU A 21 -0.29 -11.31 11.40
N THR A 22 0.93 -11.76 11.14
CA THR A 22 1.29 -13.18 11.15
C THR A 22 1.05 -13.80 12.53
N VAL A 23 1.54 -13.16 13.60
CA VAL A 23 1.34 -13.63 14.98
C VAL A 23 -0.13 -13.54 15.39
N GLY A 24 -0.82 -12.45 15.04
CA GLY A 24 -2.23 -12.22 15.36
C GLY A 24 -3.16 -13.26 14.74
N ILE A 25 -2.94 -13.61 13.47
CA ILE A 25 -3.69 -14.66 12.77
C ILE A 25 -3.47 -16.02 13.46
N GLN A 26 -2.22 -16.34 13.81
CA GLN A 26 -1.93 -17.60 14.50
C GLN A 26 -2.61 -17.67 15.88
N VAL A 27 -2.57 -16.61 16.67
CA VAL A 27 -3.19 -16.59 18.01
C VAL A 27 -4.73 -16.66 17.92
N THR A 28 -5.34 -15.88 17.02
CA THR A 28 -6.81 -15.80 16.91
C THR A 28 -7.44 -17.06 16.31
N LEU A 29 -6.80 -17.66 15.31
CA LEU A 29 -7.34 -18.83 14.61
C LEU A 29 -6.93 -20.17 15.26
N ARG A 30 -5.94 -20.20 16.15
CA ARG A 30 -5.56 -21.43 16.89
C ARG A 30 -6.72 -22.09 17.63
N GLY A 31 -7.65 -21.30 18.17
CA GLY A 31 -8.85 -21.82 18.85
C GLY A 31 -9.91 -22.40 17.91
N ARG A 32 -9.84 -22.10 16.61
CA ARG A 32 -10.80 -22.54 15.59
C ARG A 32 -10.34 -23.77 14.81
N VAL A 33 -9.04 -24.07 14.82
CA VAL A 33 -8.43 -25.16 14.03
C VAL A 33 -8.32 -26.45 14.84
N LYS A 34 -8.77 -27.56 14.25
CA LYS A 34 -8.66 -28.92 14.79
C LYS A 34 -7.20 -29.31 15.00
N GLU A 35 -6.93 -30.06 16.06
CA GLU A 35 -5.56 -30.40 16.45
C GLU A 35 -4.75 -31.14 15.37
N SER A 36 -5.42 -31.99 14.59
CA SER A 36 -4.82 -32.74 13.48
C SER A 36 -4.32 -31.86 12.33
N GLU A 37 -4.96 -30.71 12.09
CA GLU A 37 -4.67 -29.82 10.95
C GLU A 37 -3.80 -28.62 11.35
N ARG A 38 -3.42 -28.50 12.64
CA ARG A 38 -2.67 -27.34 13.15
C ARG A 38 -1.33 -27.15 12.46
N LYS A 39 -0.60 -28.23 12.17
CA LYS A 39 0.73 -28.14 11.54
C LYS A 39 0.64 -27.55 10.14
N ASP A 40 -0.31 -28.04 9.34
CA ASP A 40 -0.53 -27.53 7.99
C ASP A 40 -1.00 -26.08 8.04
N PHE A 41 -1.89 -25.75 8.98
CA PHE A 41 -2.33 -24.38 9.21
C PHE A 41 -1.16 -23.42 9.54
N TYR A 42 -0.25 -23.82 10.43
CA TYR A 42 0.94 -23.01 10.76
C TYR A 42 1.83 -22.78 9.54
N VAL A 43 2.10 -23.83 8.76
CA VAL A 43 2.93 -23.73 7.54
C VAL A 43 2.26 -22.82 6.52
N LEU A 44 0.95 -22.95 6.33
CA LEU A 44 0.19 -22.18 5.37
C LEU A 44 0.17 -20.69 5.75
N VAL A 45 -0.09 -20.38 7.03
CA VAL A 45 -0.04 -18.99 7.53
C VAL A 45 1.38 -18.42 7.43
N LEU A 46 2.40 -19.21 7.79
CA LEU A 46 3.80 -18.78 7.77
C LEU A 46 4.36 -18.59 6.36
N LEU A 47 3.78 -19.21 5.33
CA LEU A 47 4.15 -18.95 3.93
C LEU A 47 3.30 -17.83 3.31
N LEU A 48 1.98 -17.93 3.44
CA LEU A 48 1.05 -17.07 2.69
C LEU A 48 1.08 -15.62 3.18
N VAL A 49 1.13 -15.40 4.49
CA VAL A 49 1.09 -14.06 5.09
C VAL A 49 2.34 -13.24 4.77
N PRO A 50 3.58 -13.73 4.99
CA PRO A 50 4.76 -12.95 4.62
C PRO A 50 4.91 -12.80 3.11
N LEU A 51 4.53 -13.80 2.30
CA LEU A 51 4.54 -13.67 0.84
C LEU A 51 3.59 -12.55 0.38
N GLY A 52 2.34 -12.55 0.87
CA GLY A 52 1.38 -11.50 0.56
C GLY A 52 1.82 -10.12 1.03
N THR A 53 2.36 -10.04 2.25
CA THR A 53 2.93 -8.80 2.81
C THR A 53 4.06 -8.29 1.93
N PHE A 54 4.97 -9.16 1.49
CA PHE A 54 6.08 -8.80 0.61
C PHE A 54 5.58 -8.30 -0.75
N CYS A 55 4.60 -8.97 -1.35
CA CYS A 55 4.01 -8.54 -2.63
C CYS A 55 3.37 -7.14 -2.54
N LEU A 56 2.62 -6.87 -1.47
CA LEU A 56 1.99 -5.56 -1.28
C LEU A 56 3.02 -4.47 -0.96
N TRP A 57 4.09 -4.81 -0.23
CA TRP A 57 5.22 -3.92 -0.02
C TRP A 57 5.92 -3.56 -1.34
N LEU A 58 6.14 -4.54 -2.22
CA LEU A 58 6.68 -4.32 -3.57
C LEU A 58 5.78 -3.42 -4.41
N LEU A 59 4.47 -3.64 -4.37
CA LEU A 59 3.52 -2.77 -5.09
C LEU A 59 3.63 -1.32 -4.61
N TRP A 60 3.66 -1.11 -3.29
CA TRP A 60 3.77 0.21 -2.68
C TRP A 60 5.08 0.92 -3.07
N ILE A 61 6.22 0.24 -2.94
CA ILE A 61 7.52 0.87 -3.23
C ILE A 61 7.64 1.21 -4.72
N CYS A 62 7.14 0.35 -5.62
CA CYS A 62 7.11 0.62 -7.05
C CYS A 62 6.25 1.85 -7.39
N MET A 63 5.05 1.95 -6.83
CA MET A 63 4.20 3.13 -7.01
C MET A 63 4.85 4.40 -6.46
N TYR A 64 5.51 4.33 -5.30
CA TYR A 64 6.20 5.46 -4.71
C TYR A 64 7.38 5.92 -5.58
N MET A 65 8.20 4.98 -6.06
CA MET A 65 9.34 5.29 -6.93
C MET A 65 8.90 5.92 -8.26
N ALA A 66 7.79 5.47 -8.84
CA ALA A 66 7.25 6.04 -10.07
C ALA A 66 6.90 7.54 -9.96
N GLN A 67 6.61 8.02 -8.75
CA GLN A 67 6.24 9.42 -8.49
C GLN A 67 7.42 10.30 -8.08
N MET A 68 8.60 9.74 -7.80
CA MET A 68 9.75 10.52 -7.30
C MET A 68 10.39 11.44 -8.36
N ASN A 69 10.33 11.05 -9.63
CA ASN A 69 10.84 11.85 -10.76
C ASN A 69 9.83 11.81 -11.93
N PRO A 70 8.69 12.52 -11.81
CA PRO A 70 7.67 12.51 -12.85
C PRO A 70 8.17 13.28 -14.08
N MET A 71 8.20 12.61 -15.24
CA MET A 71 8.50 13.26 -16.53
C MET A 71 7.28 13.95 -17.14
N ILE A 72 6.08 13.67 -16.61
CA ILE A 72 4.80 14.18 -17.09
C ILE A 72 4.11 14.85 -15.92
N SER A 73 3.83 16.15 -16.05
CA SER A 73 2.99 16.89 -15.11
C SER A 73 1.53 16.88 -15.58
N PRO A 74 0.55 16.79 -14.67
CA PRO A 74 -0.86 16.86 -15.05
C PRO A 74 -1.19 18.22 -15.66
N ILE A 75 -1.73 18.22 -16.88
CA ILE A 75 -2.26 19.42 -17.55
C ILE A 75 -3.68 19.63 -17.03
N LYS A 76 -3.90 20.69 -16.25
CA LYS A 76 -5.26 21.09 -15.88
C LYS A 76 -5.84 21.88 -17.05
N HIS A 77 -6.81 21.32 -17.76
CA HIS A 77 -7.71 22.13 -18.57
C HIS A 77 -8.55 22.96 -17.61
N VAL A 78 -8.15 24.22 -17.41
CA VAL A 78 -9.03 25.22 -16.81
C VAL A 78 -10.21 25.32 -17.75
N HIS A 79 -11.38 24.81 -17.34
CA HIS A 79 -12.63 25.24 -17.95
C HIS A 79 -12.70 26.75 -17.67
N GLU A 80 -12.33 27.56 -18.65
CA GLU A 80 -12.76 28.96 -18.68
C GLU A 80 -14.28 28.93 -18.59
N PRO A 81 -14.89 29.37 -17.47
CA PRO A 81 -16.32 29.60 -17.49
C PRO A 81 -16.55 30.71 -18.51
N ALA A 82 -17.55 30.52 -19.37
CA ALA A 82 -18.01 31.40 -20.43
C ALA A 82 -18.38 32.83 -19.96
N ALA A 83 -17.44 33.57 -19.39
CA ALA A 83 -17.60 34.90 -18.82
C ALA A 83 -17.16 36.02 -19.78
N GLU A 84 -16.69 35.68 -20.99
CA GLU A 84 -16.54 36.64 -22.09
C GLU A 84 -17.80 36.81 -22.95
N ALA A 85 -18.87 36.02 -22.72
CA ALA A 85 -20.15 36.20 -23.40
C ALA A 85 -21.00 37.38 -22.85
N VAL A 86 -20.54 38.08 -21.80
CA VAL A 86 -21.28 39.18 -21.13
C VAL A 86 -20.50 40.50 -21.17
N LYS A 87 -19.73 40.75 -22.24
CA LYS A 87 -19.16 42.08 -22.53
C LYS A 87 -19.26 42.42 -24.03
N LEU A 88 -20.49 42.38 -24.57
CA LEU A 88 -20.84 43.15 -25.76
C LEU A 88 -22.08 43.98 -25.42
N PRO A 89 -21.91 45.25 -24.99
CA PRO A 89 -23.00 46.20 -24.91
C PRO A 89 -23.50 46.59 -26.33
N ALA A 90 -24.83 46.61 -26.43
CA ALA A 90 -25.75 47.25 -27.38
C ALA A 90 -25.18 47.93 -28.63
#